data_AF-A0A8S8YUA3-F1
#
_entry.id   AF-A0A8S8YUA3-F1
#
_cell.length_a   1.000
_cell.length_b   1.000
_cell.length_c   1.000
_cell.angle_alpha   90.00
_cell.angle_beta   90.00
_cell.angle_gamma   90.00
#
_symmetry.space_group_name_H-M   'P 1'
#
loop_
_entity.id
_entity.type
_entity.pdbx_description
1 polymer ?
#
loop_
_entity_poly.entity_id
_entity_poly.type
_entity_poly.pdbx_seq_one_letter_code
_entity_poly.pdbx_strand_id
1 'polypeptide(L)'
;MKQLFRDVDSDDELFIQLNKAAEESDSNLTPRMIDQLVQGLHNRGEKKVTAAKAKKIINSASNFYNDAKAVPHEAVGITTAQSIGEPGTQMTMRTFHYAGVATVNVTQGLPRIIEIVDARKVPQTPT
;
A
#
# COMPACT_ATOMS: atom_id res chain seq x y z
N MET A 1 -2.51 -2.92 -23.10
CA MET A 1 -2.43 -1.86 -22.07
C MET A 1 -0.97 -1.71 -21.70
N LYS A 2 -0.27 -0.66 -22.17
CA LYS A 2 1.17 -0.48 -21.90
C LYS A 2 1.31 0.04 -20.47
N GLN A 3 1.91 -0.75 -19.58
CA GLN A 3 2.06 -0.39 -18.18
C GLN A 3 2.97 0.85 -18.10
N LEU A 4 2.43 1.98 -17.64
CA LEU A 4 3.22 3.19 -17.41
C LEU A 4 4.01 2.97 -16.11
N PHE A 5 5.32 2.78 -16.23
CA PHE A 5 6.25 2.65 -15.10
C PHE A 5 6.47 4.02 -14.43
N ARG A 6 5.43 4.57 -13.81
CA ARG A 6 5.58 5.77 -12.97
C ARG A 6 6.31 5.39 -11.68
N ASP A 7 7.43 6.09 -11.44
CA ASP A 7 8.26 5.99 -10.24
C ASP A 7 8.99 4.65 -10.07
N VAL A 8 9.35 3.99 -11.18
CA VAL A 8 10.18 2.78 -11.18
C VAL A 8 11.45 3.08 -11.95
N ASP A 9 12.61 2.83 -11.34
CA ASP A 9 13.90 3.05 -12.00
C ASP A 9 14.24 1.82 -12.86
N SER A 10 13.70 1.80 -14.08
CA SER A 10 13.85 0.67 -15.00
C SER A 10 15.26 0.48 -15.55
N ASP A 11 16.13 1.49 -15.36
CA ASP A 11 17.48 1.52 -15.92
C ASP A 11 18.53 0.97 -14.93
N ASP A 12 18.12 0.63 -13.70
CA ASP A 12 18.99 0.06 -12.68
C ASP A 12 19.46 -1.36 -13.06
N GLU A 13 20.78 -1.59 -13.01
CA GLU A 13 21.40 -2.90 -13.25
C GLU A 13 20.80 -4.00 -12.37
N LEU A 14 20.42 -3.68 -11.13
CA LEU A 14 19.81 -4.63 -10.19
C LEU A 14 18.35 -4.93 -10.56
N PHE A 15 17.61 -3.94 -11.05
CA PHE A 15 16.24 -4.11 -11.51
C PHE A 15 16.20 -5.05 -12.71
N ILE A 16 17.10 -4.87 -13.69
CA ILE A 16 17.20 -5.73 -14.86
C ILE A 16 17.56 -7.17 -14.47
N GLN A 17 18.50 -7.35 -13.53
CA GLN A 17 18.89 -8.67 -13.03
C GLN A 17 17.75 -9.38 -12.30
N LEU A 18 17.02 -8.67 -11.44
CA LEU A 18 15.90 -9.24 -10.69
C LEU A 18 14.69 -9.48 -11.58
N ASN A 19 14.43 -8.63 -12.57
CA ASN A 19 13.35 -8.84 -13.52
C ASN A 19 13.62 -10.08 -14.39
N LYS A 20 14.86 -10.27 -14.86
CA LYS A 20 15.25 -11.50 -15.55
C LYS A 20 15.11 -12.74 -14.67
N ALA A 21 15.53 -12.67 -13.41
CA ALA A 21 15.37 -13.78 -12.46
C ALA A 21 13.89 -14.08 -12.12
N ALA A 22 13.02 -13.06 -12.17
CA ALA A 22 11.59 -13.17 -11.98
C ALA A 22 10.89 -13.81 -13.19
N GLU A 23 11.31 -13.45 -14.41
CA GLU A 23 10.86 -14.07 -15.67
C GLU A 23 11.24 -15.56 -15.72
N GLU A 24 12.46 -15.92 -15.30
CA GLU A 24 12.94 -17.32 -15.25
C GLU A 24 12.19 -18.17 -14.21
N SER A 25 11.62 -17.53 -13.18
CA SER A 25 10.94 -18.22 -12.07
C SER A 25 9.40 -18.17 -12.16
N ASP A 26 8.85 -17.66 -13.28
CA ASP A 26 7.41 -17.46 -13.53
C ASP A 26 6.66 -16.87 -12.31
N SER A 27 7.29 -15.88 -11.66
CA SER A 27 6.73 -15.29 -10.45
C SER A 27 5.78 -14.14 -10.79
N ASN A 28 4.56 -14.15 -10.25
CA ASN A 28 3.55 -13.09 -10.38
C ASN A 28 3.88 -11.81 -9.58
N LEU A 29 5.16 -11.39 -9.56
CA LEU A 29 5.60 -10.18 -8.89
C LEU A 29 5.33 -8.97 -9.79
N THR A 30 4.77 -7.92 -9.21
CA THR A 30 4.59 -6.66 -9.96
C THR A 30 5.92 -5.91 -10.09
N PRO A 31 6.11 -5.10 -11.14
CA PRO A 31 7.33 -4.30 -11.30
C PRO A 31 7.65 -3.40 -10.10
N ARG A 32 6.62 -2.91 -9.39
CA ARG A 32 6.81 -2.14 -8.15
C ARG A 32 7.34 -2.97 -6.99
N MET A 33 6.97 -4.24 -6.88
CA MET A 33 7.54 -5.13 -5.87
C MET A 33 9.02 -5.39 -6.15
N ILE A 34 9.40 -5.52 -7.42
CA ILE A 34 10.81 -5.66 -7.81
C ILE A 34 11.59 -4.39 -7.47
N ASP A 35 11.05 -3.21 -7.78
CA ASP A 35 11.66 -1.93 -7.43
C ASP A 35 11.84 -1.78 -5.90
N GLN A 36 10.85 -2.16 -5.10
CA GLN A 36 10.99 -2.16 -3.63
C GLN A 36 12.08 -3.10 -3.12
N LEU A 37 12.27 -4.26 -3.77
CA LEU A 37 13.37 -5.16 -3.44
C LEU A 37 14.72 -4.54 -3.81
N VAL A 38 14.82 -3.85 -4.95
CA VAL A 38 16.01 -3.12 -5.38
C VAL A 38 16.35 -1.98 -4.41
N GLN A 39 15.37 -1.16 -4.04
CA GLN A 39 15.55 -0.13 -3.01
C GLN A 39 16.01 -0.72 -1.68
N GLY A 40 15.45 -1.87 -1.28
CA GLY A 40 15.87 -2.61 -0.09
C GLY A 40 17.33 -3.11 -0.16
N LEU A 41 17.83 -3.44 -1.35
CA LEU A 41 19.23 -3.82 -1.57
C LEU A 41 20.16 -2.61 -1.55
N HIS A 42 19.76 -1.49 -2.16
CA HIS A 42 20.50 -0.23 -2.10
C HIS A 42 20.64 0.30 -0.67
N ASN A 43 19.57 0.25 0.11
CA ASN A 43 19.60 0.64 1.54
C ASN A 43 20.53 -0.24 2.38
N ARG A 44 20.80 -1.48 1.93
CA ARG A 44 21.78 -2.39 2.54
C ARG A 44 23.21 -2.20 1.99
N GLY A 45 23.40 -1.31 1.02
CA GLY A 45 24.69 -1.03 0.38
C GLY A 45 25.11 -2.07 -0.68
N GLU A 46 24.23 -2.96 -1.09
CA GLU A 46 24.53 -4.05 -2.02
C GLU A 46 24.32 -3.59 -3.47
N LYS A 47 25.41 -3.17 -4.13
CA LYS A 47 25.36 -2.69 -5.52
C LYS A 47 25.30 -3.80 -6.57
N LYS A 48 25.65 -5.05 -6.21
CA LYS A 48 25.66 -6.20 -7.12
C LYS A 48 25.24 -7.47 -6.39
N VAL A 49 24.41 -8.28 -7.02
CA VAL A 49 23.89 -9.52 -6.46
C VAL A 49 24.27 -10.68 -7.38
N THR A 50 24.82 -11.76 -6.82
CA THR A 50 25.09 -12.99 -7.59
C THR A 50 23.77 -13.61 -8.07
N ALA A 51 23.75 -14.23 -9.27
CA ALA A 51 22.56 -14.87 -9.82
C ALA A 51 21.87 -15.86 -8.84
N ALA A 52 22.64 -16.61 -8.05
CA ALA A 52 22.09 -17.49 -7.01
C ALA A 52 21.37 -16.74 -5.87
N LYS A 53 21.91 -15.59 -5.45
CA LYS A 53 21.31 -14.73 -4.42
C LYS A 53 20.07 -14.03 -4.97
N ALA A 54 20.09 -13.60 -6.24
CA ALA A 54 18.91 -13.03 -6.92
C ALA A 54 17.76 -14.04 -6.98
N LYS A 55 18.02 -15.28 -7.42
CA LYS A 55 17.00 -16.34 -7.44
C LYS A 55 16.44 -16.65 -6.05
N LYS A 56 17.28 -16.66 -5.01
CA LYS A 56 16.83 -16.86 -3.63
C LYS A 56 15.94 -15.72 -3.14
N ILE A 57 16.26 -14.47 -3.48
CA ILE A 57 15.45 -13.29 -3.12
C ILE A 57 14.08 -13.38 -3.78
N ILE A 58 14.03 -13.67 -5.10
CA ILE A 58 12.77 -13.81 -5.83
C ILE A 58 11.93 -14.97 -5.29
N ASN A 59 12.53 -16.14 -5.04
CA ASN A 59 11.81 -17.28 -4.47
C ASN A 59 11.25 -16.96 -3.07
N SER A 60 12.04 -16.29 -2.22
CA SER A 60 11.58 -15.86 -0.91
C SER A 60 10.42 -14.86 -1.02
N ALA A 61 10.53 -13.88 -1.93
CA ALA A 61 9.48 -12.89 -2.16
C ALA A 61 8.20 -13.54 -2.70
N SER A 62 8.32 -14.51 -3.61
CA SER A 62 7.20 -15.28 -4.14
C SER A 62 6.50 -16.10 -3.05
N ASN A 63 7.25 -16.74 -2.16
CA ASN A 63 6.68 -17.46 -1.02
C ASN A 63 5.90 -16.51 -0.09
N PHE A 64 6.51 -15.39 0.33
CA PHE A 64 5.82 -14.39 1.15
C PHE A 64 4.57 -13.82 0.47
N TYR A 65 4.63 -13.62 -0.85
CA TYR A 65 3.47 -13.16 -1.61
C TYR A 65 2.34 -14.19 -1.60
N ASN A 66 2.64 -15.48 -1.76
CA ASN A 66 1.63 -16.53 -1.70
C ASN A 66 1.03 -16.68 -0.31
N ASP A 67 1.85 -16.57 0.74
CA ASP A 67 1.41 -16.66 2.13
C ASP A 67 0.56 -15.44 2.55
N ALA A 68 0.82 -14.26 1.97
CA ALA A 68 0.09 -13.03 2.26
C ALA A 68 -1.27 -12.93 1.56
N LYS A 69 -1.64 -13.89 0.71
CA LYS A 69 -2.96 -13.91 0.07
C LYS A 69 -4.05 -14.20 1.09
N ALA A 70 -5.19 -13.52 0.94
CA ALA A 70 -6.37 -13.85 1.72
C ALA A 70 -6.79 -15.31 1.48
N VAL A 71 -7.15 -15.99 2.56
CA VAL A 71 -7.54 -17.40 2.48
C VAL A 71 -8.91 -17.48 1.77
N PRO A 72 -9.09 -18.37 0.78
CA PRO A 72 -10.39 -18.54 0.14
C PRO A 72 -11.48 -18.86 1.17
N HIS A 73 -12.66 -18.25 1.01
CA HIS A 73 -13.82 -18.38 1.92
C HIS A 73 -13.68 -17.71 3.28
N GLU A 74 -12.64 -16.90 3.50
CA GLU A 74 -12.57 -16.03 4.66
C GLU A 74 -13.68 -14.96 4.61
N ALA A 75 -14.25 -14.62 5.77
CA ALA A 75 -15.32 -13.64 5.90
C ALA A 75 -14.80 -12.19 5.81
N VAL A 76 -14.08 -11.87 4.73
CA VAL A 76 -13.41 -10.59 4.51
C VAL A 76 -14.35 -9.39 4.63
N GLY A 77 -15.63 -9.54 4.26
CA GLY A 77 -16.62 -8.47 4.38
C GLY A 77 -16.91 -8.07 5.84
N ILE A 78 -17.05 -9.05 6.73
CA ILE A 78 -17.31 -8.80 8.15
C ILE A 78 -16.06 -8.23 8.82
N THR A 79 -14.90 -8.82 8.57
CA THR A 79 -13.61 -8.33 9.10
C THR A 79 -13.35 -6.89 8.65
N THR A 80 -13.58 -6.57 7.37
CA THR A 80 -13.42 -5.22 6.84
C THR A 80 -14.40 -4.24 7.49
N ALA A 81 -15.68 -4.61 7.61
CA ALA A 81 -16.71 -3.75 8.22
C ALA A 81 -16.42 -3.45 9.70
N GLN A 82 -15.93 -4.42 10.45
CA GLN A 82 -15.54 -4.22 11.84
C GLN A 82 -14.28 -3.36 11.95
N SER A 83 -13.24 -3.66 11.16
CA SER A 83 -11.96 -2.94 11.19
C SER A 83 -12.10 -1.44 10.86
N ILE A 84 -13.01 -1.07 9.94
CA ILE A 84 -13.29 0.34 9.64
C ILE A 84 -14.21 0.99 10.69
N GLY A 85 -15.15 0.25 11.28
CA GLY A 85 -16.16 0.76 12.20
C GLY A 85 -15.66 0.94 13.65
N GLU A 86 -14.80 0.05 14.13
CA GLU A 86 -14.24 0.08 15.49
C GLU A 86 -13.57 1.42 15.86
N PRO A 87 -12.65 1.99 15.04
CA PRO A 87 -12.06 3.29 15.34
C PRO A 87 -13.07 4.44 15.29
N GLY A 88 -14.22 4.25 14.64
CA GLY A 88 -15.30 5.25 14.60
C GLY A 88 -15.83 5.60 15.99
N THR A 89 -15.87 4.63 16.90
CA THR A 89 -16.27 4.86 18.31
C THR A 89 -15.21 5.61 19.11
N GLN A 90 -13.94 5.41 18.75
CA GLN A 90 -12.79 6.09 19.36
C GLN A 90 -12.55 7.48 18.78
N MET A 91 -13.23 7.82 17.68
CA MET A 91 -13.18 9.14 17.04
C MET A 91 -14.01 10.16 17.83
N THR A 92 -13.65 10.35 19.10
CA THR A 92 -14.16 11.42 19.94
C THR A 92 -13.42 12.70 19.57
N MET A 93 -14.19 13.74 19.25
CA MET A 93 -13.71 15.05 18.82
C MET A 93 -12.64 15.58 19.79
N ARG A 94 -11.41 15.86 19.32
CA ARG A 94 -10.48 16.67 20.13
C ARG A 94 -11.06 18.09 20.26
N THR A 95 -11.06 18.57 21.50
CA THR A 95 -11.78 19.74 22.00
C THR A 95 -11.53 21.04 21.21
N PHE A 96 -12.60 21.82 21.08
CA PHE A 96 -12.62 23.16 20.51
C PHE A 96 -11.72 24.15 21.27
N HIS A 97 -11.27 25.15 20.50
CA HIS A 97 -10.56 26.41 20.83
C HIS A 97 -9.04 26.41 20.59
N TYR A 98 -8.63 26.62 19.33
CA TYR A 98 -7.43 27.42 19.08
C TYR A 98 -7.82 28.88 19.27
N ALA A 99 -7.22 29.54 20.26
CA ALA A 99 -7.52 30.93 20.58
C ALA A 99 -7.35 31.83 19.34
N GLY A 100 -8.45 32.38 18.82
CA GLY A 100 -8.43 33.64 18.08
C GLY A 100 -8.31 33.61 16.55
N VAL A 101 -8.41 32.47 15.86
CA VAL A 101 -8.45 32.47 14.37
C VAL A 101 -9.58 31.56 13.87
N ALA A 102 -10.57 32.17 13.19
CA ALA A 102 -11.64 31.47 12.49
C ALA A 102 -11.06 30.73 11.27
N THR A 103 -10.47 29.56 11.51
CA THR A 103 -10.13 28.61 10.45
C THR A 103 -11.03 27.40 10.59
N VAL A 104 -11.62 27.04 9.45
CA VAL A 104 -12.56 25.96 9.14
C VAL A 104 -12.56 24.82 10.17
N ASN A 105 -13.73 24.45 10.67
CA ASN A 105 -13.93 23.35 11.63
C ASN A 105 -13.24 22.05 11.17
N VAL A 106 -12.01 21.80 11.64
CA VAL A 106 -11.20 20.61 11.30
C VAL A 106 -11.72 19.33 11.99
N THR A 107 -12.70 19.45 12.88
CA THR A 107 -13.25 18.34 13.67
C THR A 107 -14.45 17.66 12.98
N GLN A 108 -14.35 17.30 11.69
CA GLN A 108 -15.47 16.66 10.97
C GLN A 108 -15.20 15.21 10.55
N GLY A 109 -14.15 14.58 11.07
CA GLY A 109 -13.68 13.25 10.62
C GLY A 109 -14.78 12.20 10.49
N LEU A 110 -15.52 11.91 11.56
CA LEU A 110 -16.56 10.88 11.55
C LEU A 110 -17.78 11.29 10.70
N PRO A 111 -18.33 12.52 10.82
CA PRO A 111 -19.37 13.00 9.90
C PRO A 111 -19.00 12.87 8.42
N ARG A 112 -17.75 13.19 8.04
CA ARG A 112 -17.29 13.10 6.66
C ARG A 112 -17.24 11.67 6.15
N ILE A 113 -16.77 10.72 6.97
CA ILE A 113 -16.73 9.30 6.62
C ILE A 113 -18.15 8.79 6.33
N ILE A 114 -19.13 9.16 7.17
CA ILE A 114 -20.53 8.78 6.98
C ILE A 114 -21.08 9.32 5.65
N GLU A 115 -20.81 10.59 5.32
CA GLU A 115 -21.30 11.18 4.06
C GLU A 115 -20.76 10.49 2.80
N ILE A 116 -19.49 10.07 2.83
CA ILE A 116 -18.83 9.35 1.72
C ILE A 116 -19.43 7.95 1.58
N VAL A 117 -19.58 7.22 2.69
CA VAL A 117 -20.11 5.84 2.69
C VAL A 117 -21.59 5.82 2.28
N ASP A 118 -22.40 6.78 2.76
CA ASP A 118 -23.82 6.91 2.42
C ASP A 118 -24.05 7.50 1.00
N ALA A 119 -22.99 7.92 0.32
CA ALA A 119 -23.04 8.59 -0.98
C ALA A 119 -24.04 9.77 -1.02
N ARG A 120 -24.02 10.64 0.01
CA ARG A 120 -24.97 11.76 0.11
C ARG A 120 -24.83 12.72 -1.07
N LYS A 121 -25.96 13.07 -1.70
CA LYS A 121 -26.01 13.95 -2.89
C LYS A 121 -25.44 15.35 -2.64
N VAL A 122 -25.66 15.91 -1.44
CA VAL A 122 -25.09 17.19 -1.01
C VAL A 122 -24.37 16.95 0.32
N PRO A 123 -23.03 17.06 0.37
CA PRO A 123 -22.30 16.95 1.62
C PRO A 123 -22.58 18.18 2.48
N GLN A 124 -22.87 17.97 3.77
CA GLN A 124 -22.99 19.07 4.74
C GLN A 124 -21.61 19.55 5.21
N THR A 125 -20.56 18.82 4.86
CA THR A 125 -19.15 19.20 5.03
C THR A 125 -18.59 19.77 3.71
N PRO A 126 -18.77 21.07 3.41
CA PRO A 126 -18.15 21.70 2.24
C PRO A 126 -16.65 21.83 2.48
N THR A 127 -15.88 21.70 1.39
CA THR A 127 -14.41 21.84 1.41
C THR A 127 -14.00 23.29 1.64
#